data_AF-R1G4A0-F1
#
_entry.id   AF-R1G4A0-F1
#
_cell.length_a   1.000
_cell.length_b   1.000
_cell.length_c   1.000
_cell.angle_alpha   90.00
_cell.angle_beta   90.00
_cell.angle_gamma   90.00
#
_symmetry.space_group_name_H-M   'P 1'
#
loop_
_entity.id
_entity.type
_entity.pdbx_description
1 polymer ?
#
loop_
_entity_poly.entity_id
_entity_poly.type
_entity_poly.pdbx_seq_one_letter_code
_entity_poly.pdbx_strand_id
1 'polypeptide(L)'
;DGARQIRVHVRLAWAAQVAGRWAEGFEQVAAARALLPEAGLDEESVAVDAVDAYLSMSGPAPDRVRRSEELARRAVDGAERIGSPSTACQALYAVGFVVRERDMAESDECFRRMLDSAADHRLTNWRNYALVGLGGNAWLSEADPSGLETARAEALRTGGISLAYNAEAVLGLNSVLCGRFGEAEHRLDACYAEASRIKLFAVSRYVQMAQAVLAGHRGDRRGMESALAEFRRDGGDTGPEAPLARGLAQVFCSLLEEDRDTARAELETLAADQARQQSTFHLAGTHGLKLLLDVIAGDAGWDEHRRIAAGAAGGMRWNRQFVLLAEAVLHGRGDAPEAAATAMHRAAQA
;
A
#
# COMPACT_ATOMS: atom_id res chain seq x y z
N ASP A 1 -22.40 -27.15 -17.80
CA ASP A 1 -22.00 -27.28 -16.38
C ASP A 1 -21.63 -25.89 -15.88
N GLY A 2 -22.58 -25.23 -15.20
CA GLY A 2 -22.45 -23.83 -14.77
C GLY A 2 -21.35 -23.61 -13.73
N ALA A 3 -21.20 -24.54 -12.79
CA ALA A 3 -20.17 -24.49 -11.76
C ALA A 3 -18.75 -24.49 -12.37
N ARG A 4 -18.52 -25.32 -13.40
CA ARG A 4 -17.25 -25.31 -14.14
C ARG A 4 -17.00 -23.97 -14.85
N GLN A 5 -18.03 -23.34 -15.42
CA GLN A 5 -17.89 -22.04 -16.09
C GLN A 5 -17.54 -20.94 -15.07
N ILE A 6 -18.21 -20.91 -13.92
CA ILE A 6 -17.90 -19.96 -12.82
C ILE A 6 -16.45 -20.11 -12.38
N ARG A 7 -15.97 -21.33 -12.12
CA ARG A 7 -14.58 -21.57 -11.72
C ARG A 7 -13.56 -21.11 -12.77
N VAL A 8 -13.88 -21.20 -14.05
CA VAL A 8 -13.03 -20.66 -15.13
C VAL A 8 -12.97 -19.14 -15.05
N HIS A 9 -14.13 -18.46 -14.92
CA HIS A 9 -14.16 -17.01 -14.78
C HIS A 9 -13.40 -16.53 -13.54
N VAL A 10 -13.55 -17.20 -12.38
CA VAL A 10 -12.76 -16.88 -11.17
C VAL A 10 -11.26 -17.01 -11.41
N ARG A 11 -10.80 -18.07 -12.09
CA ARG A 11 -9.38 -18.25 -12.42
C ARG A 11 -8.86 -17.18 -13.39
N LEU A 12 -9.67 -16.78 -14.38
CA LEU A 12 -9.33 -15.71 -15.30
C LEU A 12 -9.28 -14.35 -14.58
N ALA A 13 -10.17 -14.11 -13.62
CA ALA A 13 -10.15 -12.92 -12.77
C ALA A 13 -8.84 -12.84 -11.96
N TRP A 14 -8.40 -13.94 -11.34
CA TRP A 14 -7.10 -14.01 -10.66
C TRP A 14 -5.91 -13.80 -11.62
N ALA A 15 -5.96 -14.39 -12.82
CA ALA A 15 -4.91 -14.18 -13.82
C ALA A 15 -4.83 -12.71 -14.27
N ALA A 16 -5.98 -12.08 -14.50
CA ALA A 16 -6.08 -10.67 -14.84
C ALA A 16 -5.55 -9.78 -13.71
N GLN A 17 -5.85 -10.12 -12.45
CA GLN A 17 -5.31 -9.45 -11.26
C GLN A 17 -3.77 -9.47 -11.26
N VAL A 18 -3.15 -10.65 -11.40
CA VAL A 18 -1.68 -10.78 -11.40
C VAL A 18 -1.07 -10.01 -12.57
N ALA A 19 -1.75 -9.96 -13.71
CA ALA A 19 -1.33 -9.20 -14.89
C ALA A 19 -1.61 -7.68 -14.78
N GLY A 20 -2.26 -7.21 -13.72
CA GLY A 20 -2.64 -5.80 -13.55
C GLY A 20 -3.77 -5.33 -14.49
N ARG A 21 -4.54 -6.25 -15.07
CA ARG A 21 -5.63 -5.98 -16.01
C ARG A 21 -6.98 -5.91 -15.29
N TRP A 22 -7.17 -4.86 -14.50
CA TRP A 22 -8.32 -4.73 -13.60
C TRP A 22 -9.67 -4.79 -14.31
N ALA A 23 -9.82 -4.11 -15.45
CA ALA A 23 -11.07 -4.11 -16.23
C ALA A 23 -11.46 -5.53 -16.66
N GLU A 24 -10.53 -6.28 -17.26
CA GLU A 24 -10.73 -7.69 -17.61
C GLU A 24 -11.11 -8.52 -16.37
N GLY A 25 -10.45 -8.29 -15.23
CA GLY A 25 -10.77 -8.98 -13.97
C GLY A 25 -12.22 -8.75 -13.52
N PHE A 26 -12.69 -7.50 -13.54
CA PHE A 26 -14.08 -7.18 -13.18
C PHE A 26 -15.10 -7.73 -14.17
N GLU A 27 -14.78 -7.76 -15.47
CA GLU A 27 -15.63 -8.42 -16.48
C GLU A 27 -15.79 -9.92 -16.19
N GLN A 28 -14.71 -10.60 -15.80
CA GLN A 28 -14.77 -12.01 -15.42
C GLN A 28 -15.61 -12.21 -14.16
N VAL A 29 -15.49 -11.34 -13.15
CA VAL A 29 -16.34 -11.38 -11.96
C VAL A 29 -17.81 -11.19 -12.32
N ALA A 30 -18.14 -10.22 -13.17
CA ALA A 30 -19.51 -9.96 -13.62
C ALA A 30 -20.09 -11.19 -14.36
N ALA A 31 -19.31 -11.79 -15.25
CA ALA A 31 -19.69 -13.02 -15.96
C ALA A 31 -19.92 -14.20 -14.99
N ALA A 32 -19.05 -14.37 -13.98
CA ALA A 32 -19.22 -15.38 -12.95
C ALA A 32 -20.51 -15.16 -12.14
N ARG A 33 -20.79 -13.92 -11.72
CA ARG A 33 -21.99 -13.57 -10.96
C ARG A 33 -23.28 -13.81 -11.75
N ALA A 34 -23.28 -13.55 -13.05
CA ALA A 34 -24.44 -13.81 -13.91
C ALA A 34 -24.79 -15.31 -14.06
N LEU A 35 -23.86 -16.20 -13.72
CA LEU A 35 -24.04 -17.66 -13.77
C LEU A 35 -24.39 -18.26 -12.41
N LEU A 36 -24.30 -17.50 -11.31
CA LEU A 36 -24.62 -18.00 -9.98
C LEU A 36 -26.14 -18.26 -9.85
N PRO A 37 -26.55 -19.36 -9.20
CA PRO A 37 -27.97 -19.62 -8.93
C PRO A 37 -28.54 -18.60 -7.94
N GLU A 38 -29.87 -18.34 -8.03
CA GLU A 38 -30.56 -17.37 -7.15
C GLU A 38 -30.56 -17.77 -5.66
N ALA A 39 -30.32 -19.04 -5.33
CA ALA A 39 -30.34 -19.54 -3.96
C ALA A 39 -29.17 -20.50 -3.67
N GLY A 40 -28.39 -20.18 -2.63
CA GLY A 40 -27.36 -21.04 -2.05
C GLY A 40 -26.05 -20.30 -1.75
N LEU A 41 -25.52 -20.46 -0.54
CA LEU A 41 -24.08 -20.27 -0.30
C LEU A 41 -23.39 -21.54 -0.78
N ASP A 42 -22.86 -21.51 -1.99
CA ASP A 42 -22.01 -22.57 -2.54
C ASP A 42 -20.55 -22.10 -2.67
N GLU A 43 -19.66 -23.06 -2.93
CA GLU A 43 -18.22 -22.82 -3.06
C GLU A 43 -17.91 -21.76 -4.13
N GLU A 44 -18.67 -21.76 -5.22
CA GLU A 44 -18.59 -20.81 -6.32
C GLU A 44 -18.87 -19.37 -5.87
N SER A 45 -19.96 -19.13 -5.13
CA SER A 45 -20.32 -17.80 -4.63
C SER A 45 -19.23 -17.21 -3.73
N VAL A 46 -18.70 -18.03 -2.80
CA VAL A 46 -17.62 -17.63 -1.90
C VAL A 46 -16.34 -17.31 -2.67
N ALA A 47 -15.99 -18.10 -3.68
CA ALA A 47 -14.81 -17.86 -4.51
C ALA A 47 -14.93 -16.59 -5.37
N VAL A 48 -16.14 -16.30 -5.89
CA VAL A 48 -16.43 -15.05 -6.62
C VAL A 48 -16.28 -13.84 -5.71
N ASP A 49 -16.80 -13.90 -4.48
CA ASP A 49 -16.65 -12.82 -3.52
C ASP A 49 -15.19 -12.59 -3.13
N ALA A 50 -14.40 -13.65 -2.93
CA ALA A 50 -12.98 -13.53 -2.59
C ALA A 50 -12.16 -12.83 -3.69
N VAL A 51 -12.37 -13.20 -4.97
CA VAL A 51 -11.63 -12.56 -6.07
C VAL A 51 -12.11 -11.13 -6.36
N ASP A 52 -13.41 -10.84 -6.22
CA ASP A 52 -13.97 -9.50 -6.34
C ASP A 52 -13.45 -8.58 -5.22
N ALA A 53 -13.39 -9.09 -3.99
CA ALA A 53 -12.78 -8.38 -2.88
C ALA A 53 -11.32 -8.04 -3.16
N TYR A 54 -10.55 -9.00 -3.69
CA TYR A 54 -9.16 -8.77 -4.01
C TYR A 54 -8.98 -7.74 -5.13
N LEU A 55 -9.75 -7.85 -6.22
CA LEU A 55 -9.72 -6.87 -7.31
C LEU A 55 -10.12 -5.47 -6.84
N SER A 56 -11.10 -5.39 -5.94
CA SER A 56 -11.60 -4.13 -5.39
C SER A 56 -10.55 -3.41 -4.55
N MET A 57 -9.59 -4.08 -3.89
CA MET A 57 -8.64 -3.38 -3.00
C MET A 57 -7.79 -2.31 -3.71
N SER A 58 -7.49 -2.53 -5.01
CA SER A 58 -6.67 -1.64 -5.84
C SER A 58 -7.39 -1.19 -7.11
N GLY A 59 -8.69 -1.47 -7.23
CA GLY A 59 -9.51 -1.11 -8.38
C GLY A 59 -9.78 0.40 -8.48
N PRO A 60 -10.38 0.86 -9.59
CA PRO A 60 -10.60 2.29 -9.84
C PRO A 60 -11.86 2.86 -9.17
N ALA A 61 -12.71 2.04 -8.55
CA ALA A 61 -13.97 2.50 -7.95
C ALA A 61 -13.75 3.46 -6.76
N PRO A 62 -14.64 4.44 -6.53
CA PRO A 62 -14.52 5.34 -5.36
C PRO A 62 -14.72 4.62 -4.02
N ASP A 63 -15.65 3.66 -3.95
CA ASP A 63 -16.01 2.91 -2.74
C ASP A 63 -15.22 1.60 -2.58
N ARG A 64 -14.10 1.48 -3.30
CA ARG A 64 -13.33 0.25 -3.49
C ARG A 64 -12.88 -0.42 -2.19
N VAL A 65 -12.45 0.37 -1.20
CA VAL A 65 -11.97 -0.10 0.11
C VAL A 65 -13.12 -0.73 0.90
N ARG A 66 -14.24 0.00 1.02
CA ARG A 66 -15.47 -0.49 1.68
C ARG A 66 -16.00 -1.74 1.01
N ARG A 67 -16.10 -1.74 -0.33
CA ARG A 67 -16.55 -2.90 -1.12
C ARG A 67 -15.63 -4.11 -0.90
N SER A 68 -14.31 -3.90 -0.97
CA SER A 68 -13.31 -4.95 -0.73
C SER A 68 -13.49 -5.56 0.65
N GLU A 69 -13.64 -4.74 1.69
CA GLU A 69 -13.83 -5.21 3.05
C GLU A 69 -15.13 -6.02 3.23
N GLU A 70 -16.27 -5.51 2.76
CA GLU A 70 -17.57 -6.17 2.87
C GLU A 70 -17.58 -7.54 2.19
N LEU A 71 -17.05 -7.61 0.96
CA LEU A 71 -16.95 -8.85 0.20
C LEU A 71 -15.96 -9.83 0.84
N ALA A 72 -14.80 -9.34 1.28
CA ALA A 72 -13.77 -10.17 1.88
C ALA A 72 -14.26 -10.79 3.19
N ARG A 73 -14.89 -10.03 4.09
CA ARG A 73 -15.43 -10.57 5.35
C ARG A 73 -16.48 -11.65 5.08
N ARG A 74 -17.41 -11.39 4.15
CA ARG A 74 -18.41 -12.39 3.75
C ARG A 74 -17.76 -13.66 3.18
N ALA A 75 -16.69 -13.50 2.40
CA ALA A 75 -15.95 -14.62 1.83
C ALA A 75 -15.14 -15.39 2.89
N VAL A 76 -14.57 -14.73 3.91
CA VAL A 76 -13.94 -15.41 5.06
C VAL A 76 -14.96 -16.29 5.77
N ASP A 77 -16.09 -15.71 6.20
CA ASP A 77 -17.14 -16.45 6.91
C ASP A 77 -17.70 -17.62 6.06
N GLY A 78 -17.88 -17.38 4.76
CA GLY A 78 -18.32 -18.40 3.81
C GLY A 78 -17.31 -19.54 3.67
N ALA A 79 -16.04 -19.20 3.48
CA ALA A 79 -14.96 -20.15 3.28
C ALA A 79 -14.72 -21.03 4.53
N GLU A 80 -14.82 -20.45 5.73
CA GLU A 80 -14.73 -21.20 6.98
C GLU A 80 -15.88 -22.20 7.14
N ARG A 81 -17.13 -21.79 6.83
CA ARG A 81 -18.30 -22.69 6.91
C ARG A 81 -18.21 -23.89 5.97
N ILE A 82 -17.67 -23.70 4.76
CA ILE A 82 -17.55 -24.77 3.76
C ILE A 82 -16.21 -25.52 3.83
N GLY A 83 -15.31 -25.14 4.75
CA GLY A 83 -14.01 -25.78 4.91
C GLY A 83 -13.02 -25.53 3.76
N SER A 84 -13.02 -24.32 3.18
CA SER A 84 -12.12 -23.92 2.09
C SER A 84 -10.97 -23.01 2.58
N PRO A 85 -9.86 -23.56 3.10
CA PRO A 85 -8.77 -22.77 3.68
C PRO A 85 -8.07 -21.86 2.65
N SER A 86 -7.99 -22.27 1.38
CA SER A 86 -7.40 -21.44 0.33
C SER A 86 -8.23 -20.17 0.08
N THR A 87 -9.56 -20.29 0.04
CA THR A 87 -10.43 -19.14 -0.18
C THR A 87 -10.50 -18.24 1.06
N ALA A 88 -10.43 -18.83 2.27
CA ALA A 88 -10.29 -18.07 3.50
C ALA A 88 -9.00 -17.22 3.49
N CYS A 89 -7.86 -17.80 3.09
CA CYS A 89 -6.59 -17.07 2.96
C CYS A 89 -6.67 -15.93 1.93
N GLN A 90 -7.30 -16.17 0.77
CA GLN A 90 -7.52 -15.14 -0.26
C GLN A 90 -8.27 -13.93 0.31
N ALA A 91 -9.37 -14.20 1.01
CA ALA A 91 -10.23 -13.18 1.57
C ALA A 91 -9.58 -12.47 2.77
N LEU A 92 -8.90 -13.20 3.66
CA LEU A 92 -8.14 -12.63 4.77
C LEU A 92 -7.08 -11.65 4.29
N TYR A 93 -6.38 -11.95 3.19
CA TYR A 93 -5.43 -11.01 2.61
C TYR A 93 -6.09 -9.68 2.21
N ALA A 94 -7.26 -9.73 1.57
CA ALA A 94 -8.00 -8.54 1.19
C ALA A 94 -8.45 -7.73 2.41
N VAL A 95 -9.01 -8.37 3.45
CA VAL A 95 -9.34 -7.68 4.72
C VAL A 95 -8.10 -7.02 5.29
N GLY A 96 -7.04 -7.80 5.51
CA GLY A 96 -5.81 -7.33 6.14
C GLY A 96 -5.19 -6.13 5.40
N PHE A 97 -5.25 -6.13 4.08
CA PHE A 97 -4.73 -5.03 3.27
C PHE A 97 -5.54 -3.74 3.43
N VAL A 98 -6.88 -3.81 3.39
CA VAL A 98 -7.73 -2.61 3.37
C VAL A 98 -7.99 -2.02 4.76
N VAL A 99 -7.91 -2.81 5.83
CA VAL A 99 -8.13 -2.30 7.20
C VAL A 99 -6.91 -1.58 7.79
N ARG A 100 -5.74 -1.71 7.16
CA ARG A 100 -4.46 -1.22 7.71
C ARG A 100 -4.46 0.27 8.06
N GLU A 101 -5.15 1.09 7.29
CA GLU A 101 -5.26 2.54 7.54
C GLU A 101 -5.95 2.86 8.87
N ARG A 102 -6.99 2.09 9.21
CA ARG A 102 -7.84 2.33 10.37
C ARG A 102 -7.41 1.52 11.60
N ASP A 103 -6.90 0.31 11.37
CA ASP A 103 -6.53 -0.62 12.43
C ASP A 103 -5.42 -1.57 11.95
N MET A 104 -4.17 -1.23 12.29
CA MET A 104 -3.02 -2.08 11.98
C MET A 104 -3.01 -3.38 12.77
N ALA A 105 -3.58 -3.40 13.98
CA ALA A 105 -3.62 -4.62 14.79
C ALA A 105 -4.59 -5.64 14.17
N GLU A 106 -5.74 -5.18 13.68
CA GLU A 106 -6.68 -6.01 12.91
C GLU A 106 -6.04 -6.53 11.61
N SER A 107 -5.28 -5.68 10.90
CA SER A 107 -4.52 -6.07 9.71
C SER A 107 -3.55 -7.22 10.01
N ASP A 108 -2.77 -7.06 11.07
CA ASP A 108 -1.83 -8.06 11.57
C ASP A 108 -2.52 -9.38 11.93
N GLU A 109 -3.65 -9.32 12.63
CA GLU A 109 -4.42 -10.51 13.00
C GLU A 109 -4.91 -11.28 11.77
N CYS A 110 -5.38 -10.57 10.72
CA CYS A 110 -5.77 -11.20 9.47
C CYS A 110 -4.61 -11.97 8.83
N PHE A 111 -3.42 -11.37 8.79
CA PHE A 111 -2.24 -12.03 8.22
C PHE A 111 -1.69 -13.16 9.10
N ARG A 112 -1.81 -13.08 10.44
CA ARG A 112 -1.46 -14.20 11.34
C ARG A 112 -2.40 -15.38 11.14
N ARG A 113 -3.71 -15.17 11.13
CA ARG A 113 -4.71 -16.21 10.83
C ARG A 113 -4.46 -16.86 9.46
N MET A 114 -4.11 -16.05 8.47
CA MET A 114 -3.74 -16.53 7.14
C MET A 114 -2.45 -17.36 7.18
N LEU A 115 -1.43 -16.95 7.94
CA LEU A 115 -0.17 -17.68 8.09
C LEU A 115 -0.39 -19.06 8.74
N ASP A 116 -1.19 -19.11 9.81
CA ASP A 116 -1.50 -20.33 10.54
C ASP A 116 -2.29 -21.30 9.66
N SER A 117 -3.39 -20.82 9.05
CA SER A 117 -4.20 -21.63 8.12
C SER A 117 -3.38 -22.13 6.93
N ALA A 118 -2.54 -21.28 6.34
CA ALA A 118 -1.69 -21.67 5.23
C ALA A 118 -0.63 -22.70 5.63
N ALA A 119 -0.09 -22.62 6.85
CA ALA A 119 0.85 -23.61 7.36
C ALA A 119 0.16 -24.97 7.57
N ASP A 120 -0.97 -24.99 8.26
CA ASP A 120 -1.74 -26.21 8.58
C ASP A 120 -2.19 -26.96 7.32
N HIS A 121 -2.59 -26.20 6.30
CA HIS A 121 -3.08 -26.75 5.02
C HIS A 121 -2.03 -26.80 3.91
N ARG A 122 -0.76 -26.51 4.21
CA ARG A 122 0.38 -26.55 3.25
C ARG A 122 0.18 -25.65 2.01
N LEU A 123 -0.48 -24.51 2.20
CA LEU A 123 -0.76 -23.52 1.15
C LEU A 123 0.42 -22.57 0.97
N THR A 124 1.51 -23.06 0.39
CA THR A 124 2.80 -22.36 0.29
C THR A 124 2.70 -20.93 -0.26
N ASN A 125 1.91 -20.71 -1.32
CA ASN A 125 1.74 -19.36 -1.87
C ASN A 125 1.09 -18.41 -0.86
N TRP A 126 0.02 -18.84 -0.18
CA TRP A 126 -0.68 -18.00 0.79
C TRP A 126 0.15 -17.77 2.06
N ARG A 127 0.97 -18.74 2.46
CA ARG A 127 1.99 -18.53 3.50
C ARG A 127 2.90 -17.35 3.14
N ASN A 128 3.38 -17.28 1.90
CA ASN A 128 4.24 -16.17 1.48
C ASN A 128 3.49 -14.82 1.46
N TYR A 129 2.25 -14.79 0.98
CA TYR A 129 1.44 -13.56 1.02
C TYR A 129 1.23 -13.06 2.45
N ALA A 130 1.00 -13.96 3.42
CA ALA A 130 0.91 -13.61 4.82
C ALA A 130 2.22 -13.04 5.37
N LEU A 131 3.37 -13.64 5.02
CA LEU A 131 4.69 -13.13 5.40
C LEU A 131 4.95 -11.73 4.85
N VAL A 132 4.59 -11.46 3.59
CA VAL A 132 4.71 -10.12 3.01
C VAL A 132 3.74 -9.14 3.67
N GLY A 133 2.51 -9.57 4.00
CA GLY A 133 1.55 -8.75 4.74
C GLY A 133 2.09 -8.29 6.10
N LEU A 134 2.57 -9.24 6.91
CA LEU A 134 3.18 -8.98 8.22
C LEU A 134 4.46 -8.15 8.11
N GLY A 135 5.36 -8.49 7.17
CA GLY A 135 6.58 -7.71 6.94
C GLY A 135 6.27 -6.28 6.49
N GLY A 136 5.24 -6.10 5.65
CA GLY A 136 4.77 -4.79 5.23
C GLY A 136 4.17 -3.98 6.39
N ASN A 137 3.45 -4.63 7.31
CA ASN A 137 2.95 -3.98 8.52
C ASN A 137 4.10 -3.54 9.43
N ALA A 138 5.06 -4.41 9.72
CA ALA A 138 6.24 -4.06 10.52
C ALA A 138 7.04 -2.90 9.90
N TRP A 139 7.21 -2.91 8.59
CA TRP A 139 7.85 -1.82 7.85
C TRP A 139 7.06 -0.49 7.96
N LEU A 140 5.74 -0.52 7.84
CA LEU A 140 4.93 0.69 7.98
C LEU A 140 4.89 1.22 9.41
N SER A 141 4.82 0.35 10.41
CA SER A 141 4.78 0.75 11.82
C SER A 141 6.11 1.29 12.31
N GLU A 142 7.22 0.59 12.04
CA GLU A 142 8.51 0.84 12.71
C GLU A 142 9.70 0.98 11.74
N ALA A 143 9.48 1.00 10.42
CA ALA A 143 10.52 0.90 9.38
C ALA A 143 11.46 -0.30 9.59
N ASP A 144 10.93 -1.41 10.11
CA ASP A 144 11.67 -2.67 10.14
C ASP A 144 11.51 -3.42 8.81
N PRO A 145 12.57 -3.52 7.97
CA PRO A 145 12.50 -4.24 6.70
C PRO A 145 12.71 -5.75 6.85
N SER A 146 13.12 -6.26 8.01
CA SER A 146 13.61 -7.63 8.19
C SER A 146 12.55 -8.69 7.82
N GLY A 147 11.29 -8.42 8.13
CA GLY A 147 10.15 -9.27 7.75
C GLY A 147 9.98 -9.35 6.22
N LEU A 148 10.14 -8.23 5.51
CA LEU A 148 10.07 -8.19 4.04
C LEU A 148 11.27 -8.89 3.40
N GLU A 149 12.47 -8.76 3.97
CA GLU A 149 13.67 -9.48 3.51
C GLU A 149 13.48 -11.00 3.64
N THR A 150 12.96 -11.43 4.78
CA THR A 150 12.63 -12.84 5.05
C THR A 150 11.55 -13.34 4.08
N ALA A 151 10.48 -12.58 3.91
CA ALA A 151 9.39 -12.93 3.01
C ALA A 151 9.85 -13.01 1.54
N ARG A 152 10.72 -12.10 1.11
CA ARG A 152 11.35 -12.12 -0.22
C ARG A 152 12.18 -13.38 -0.42
N ALA A 153 13.09 -13.68 0.51
CA ALA A 153 13.94 -14.86 0.43
C ALA A 153 13.12 -16.14 0.35
N GLU A 154 12.06 -16.22 1.16
CA GLU A 154 11.14 -17.36 1.16
C GLU A 154 10.36 -17.48 -0.15
N ALA A 155 9.82 -16.37 -0.65
CA ALA A 155 9.11 -16.35 -1.92
C ALA A 155 10.00 -16.81 -3.09
N LEU A 156 11.27 -16.39 -3.13
CA LEU A 156 12.22 -16.91 -4.13
C LEU A 156 12.45 -18.41 -3.98
N ARG A 157 12.67 -18.88 -2.74
CA ARG A 157 12.91 -20.30 -2.44
C ARG A 157 11.77 -21.21 -2.87
N THR A 158 10.53 -20.74 -2.82
CA THR A 158 9.33 -21.51 -3.20
C THR A 158 8.78 -21.16 -4.57
N GLY A 159 9.45 -20.33 -5.37
CA GLY A 159 9.02 -19.96 -6.72
C GLY A 159 7.91 -18.89 -6.80
N GLY A 160 7.63 -18.18 -5.71
CA GLY A 160 6.72 -17.01 -5.65
C GLY A 160 7.35 -15.75 -6.24
N ILE A 161 7.73 -15.79 -7.52
CA ILE A 161 8.53 -14.74 -8.19
C ILE A 161 7.87 -13.36 -8.14
N SER A 162 6.58 -13.26 -8.45
CA SER A 162 5.86 -11.98 -8.43
C SER A 162 5.87 -11.32 -7.05
N LEU A 163 5.73 -12.12 -5.99
CA LEU A 163 5.69 -11.65 -4.62
C LEU A 163 7.09 -11.27 -4.11
N ALA A 164 8.12 -12.02 -4.49
CA ALA A 164 9.50 -11.68 -4.18
C ALA A 164 9.89 -10.32 -4.74
N TYR A 165 9.53 -10.03 -5.99
CA TYR A 165 9.82 -8.72 -6.60
C TYR A 165 8.92 -7.59 -6.08
N ASN A 166 7.70 -7.87 -5.60
CA ASN A 166 6.93 -6.89 -4.84
C ASN A 166 7.66 -6.48 -3.55
N ALA A 167 8.13 -7.46 -2.77
CA ALA A 167 8.89 -7.18 -1.55
C ALA A 167 10.21 -6.45 -1.86
N GLU A 168 10.92 -6.82 -2.93
CA GLU A 168 12.14 -6.13 -3.37
C GLU A 168 11.87 -4.66 -3.72
N ALA A 169 10.77 -4.36 -4.42
CA ALA A 169 10.41 -2.99 -4.77
C ALA A 169 10.14 -2.13 -3.52
N VAL A 170 9.45 -2.67 -2.51
CA VAL A 170 9.23 -2.00 -1.22
C VAL A 170 10.56 -1.77 -0.47
N LEU A 171 11.45 -2.76 -0.47
CA LEU A 171 12.78 -2.62 0.15
C LEU A 171 13.67 -1.59 -0.57
N GLY A 172 13.50 -1.43 -1.89
CA GLY A 172 14.10 -0.35 -2.67
C GLY A 172 13.61 1.02 -2.20
N LEU A 173 12.28 1.20 -2.09
CA LEU A 173 11.69 2.42 -1.53
C LEU A 173 12.17 2.70 -0.09
N ASN A 174 12.22 1.67 0.77
CA ASN A 174 12.76 1.79 2.11
C ASN A 174 14.19 2.38 2.12
N SER A 175 15.03 1.93 1.19
CA SER A 175 16.40 2.44 1.07
C SER A 175 16.44 3.92 0.67
N VAL A 176 15.49 4.38 -0.17
CA VAL A 176 15.31 5.81 -0.46
C VAL A 176 14.91 6.59 0.79
N LEU A 177 13.89 6.11 1.52
CA LEU A 177 13.38 6.77 2.72
C LEU A 177 14.42 6.83 3.86
N CYS A 178 15.34 5.88 3.90
CA CYS A 178 16.48 5.88 4.83
C CYS A 178 17.70 6.68 4.33
N GLY A 179 17.62 7.36 3.19
CA GLY A 179 18.74 8.13 2.62
C GLY A 179 19.89 7.27 2.06
N ARG A 180 19.70 5.95 1.93
CA ARG A 180 20.68 5.01 1.36
C ARG A 180 20.58 5.00 -0.17
N PHE A 181 20.80 6.16 -0.78
CA PHE A 181 20.46 6.39 -2.20
C PHE A 181 21.22 5.49 -3.18
N GLY A 182 22.51 5.21 -2.94
CA GLY A 182 23.28 4.32 -3.82
C GLY A 182 22.81 2.86 -3.74
N GLU A 183 22.40 2.39 -2.55
CA GLU A 183 21.78 1.08 -2.39
C GLU A 183 20.41 1.04 -3.10
N ALA A 184 19.60 2.08 -2.91
CA ALA A 184 18.28 2.18 -3.53
C ALA A 184 18.36 2.12 -5.06
N GLU A 185 19.26 2.89 -5.67
CA GLU A 185 19.50 2.91 -7.11
C GLU A 185 19.83 1.51 -7.64
N HIS A 186 20.82 0.85 -7.05
CA HIS A 186 21.22 -0.50 -7.46
C HIS A 186 20.08 -1.52 -7.37
N ARG A 187 19.32 -1.48 -6.27
CA ARG A 187 18.22 -2.42 -6.04
C ARG A 187 17.04 -2.17 -6.97
N LEU A 188 16.66 -0.92 -7.14
CA LEU A 188 15.54 -0.53 -8.01
C LEU A 188 15.86 -0.86 -9.47
N ASP A 189 17.07 -0.57 -9.96
CA ASP A 189 17.46 -0.87 -11.33
C ASP A 189 17.46 -2.38 -11.61
N ALA A 190 18.03 -3.18 -10.68
CA ALA A 190 18.01 -4.64 -10.79
C ALA A 190 16.58 -5.21 -10.75
N CYS A 191 15.74 -4.68 -9.85
CA CYS A 191 14.34 -5.08 -9.74
C CYS A 191 13.55 -4.71 -11.00
N TYR A 192 13.76 -3.53 -11.58
CA TYR A 192 13.10 -3.09 -12.80
C TYR A 192 13.49 -3.95 -13.99
N ALA A 193 14.79 -4.21 -14.18
CA ALA A 193 15.31 -5.01 -15.29
C ALA A 193 14.65 -6.39 -15.34
N GLU A 194 14.51 -7.05 -14.19
CA GLU A 194 13.87 -8.35 -14.12
C GLU A 194 12.34 -8.26 -14.23
N ALA A 195 11.69 -7.39 -13.45
CA ALA A 195 10.23 -7.26 -13.44
C ALA A 195 9.67 -6.90 -14.83
N SER A 196 10.34 -5.99 -15.54
CA SER A 196 9.96 -5.61 -16.91
C SER A 196 10.15 -6.77 -17.90
N ARG A 197 11.27 -7.50 -17.81
CA ARG A 197 11.57 -8.65 -18.68
C ARG A 197 10.51 -9.75 -18.59
N ILE A 198 10.01 -10.03 -17.39
CA ILE A 198 8.96 -11.04 -17.15
C ILE A 198 7.54 -10.44 -17.06
N LYS A 199 7.37 -9.17 -17.45
CA LYS A 199 6.08 -8.47 -17.58
C LYS A 199 5.26 -8.41 -16.28
N LEU A 200 5.93 -8.23 -15.14
CA LEU A 200 5.29 -7.93 -13.87
C LEU A 200 4.91 -6.44 -13.79
N PHE A 201 3.92 -6.02 -14.60
CA PHE A 201 3.59 -4.61 -14.81
C PHE A 201 3.34 -3.81 -13.52
N ALA A 202 2.63 -4.39 -12.55
CA ALA A 202 2.38 -3.71 -11.27
C ALA A 202 3.69 -3.46 -10.49
N VAL A 203 4.60 -4.42 -10.49
CA VAL A 203 5.92 -4.26 -9.85
C VAL A 203 6.76 -3.24 -10.61
N SER A 204 6.84 -3.34 -11.94
CA SER A 204 7.59 -2.37 -12.76
C SER A 204 7.14 -0.94 -12.50
N ARG A 205 5.82 -0.72 -12.44
CA ARG A 205 5.23 0.59 -12.13
C ARG A 205 5.58 1.07 -10.71
N TYR A 206 5.53 0.20 -9.71
CA TYR A 206 5.96 0.57 -8.35
C TYR A 206 7.45 0.94 -8.30
N VAL A 207 8.30 0.20 -9.01
CA VAL A 207 9.74 0.50 -9.10
C VAL A 207 10.00 1.84 -9.78
N GLN A 208 9.31 2.15 -10.87
CA GLN A 208 9.39 3.46 -11.54
C GLN A 208 8.95 4.60 -10.63
N MET A 209 7.88 4.41 -9.85
CA MET A 209 7.49 5.36 -8.81
C MET A 209 8.62 5.55 -7.79
N ALA A 210 9.22 4.48 -7.28
CA ALA A 210 10.32 4.57 -6.33
C ALA A 210 11.60 5.22 -6.93
N GLN A 211 11.87 5.04 -8.22
CA GLN A 211 12.95 5.74 -8.93
C GLN A 211 12.68 7.25 -9.04
N ALA A 212 11.42 7.66 -9.27
CA ALA A 212 11.05 9.07 -9.19
C ALA A 212 11.25 9.63 -7.77
N VAL A 213 10.86 8.87 -6.74
CA VAL A 213 11.09 9.24 -5.33
C VAL A 213 12.58 9.38 -5.04
N LEU A 214 13.42 8.47 -5.53
CA LEU A 214 14.88 8.55 -5.40
C LEU A 214 15.44 9.85 -5.98
N ALA A 215 15.06 10.21 -7.21
CA ALA A 215 15.50 11.45 -7.84
C ALA A 215 14.98 12.69 -7.08
N GLY A 216 13.70 12.67 -6.66
CA GLY A 216 13.10 13.73 -5.86
C GLY A 216 13.83 13.95 -4.53
N HIS A 217 14.17 12.89 -3.81
CA HIS A 217 14.93 12.94 -2.54
C HIS A 217 16.41 13.36 -2.72
N ARG A 218 16.95 13.33 -3.94
CA ARG A 218 18.27 13.88 -4.29
C ARG A 218 18.19 15.36 -4.73
N GLY A 219 16.99 15.94 -4.82
CA GLY A 219 16.80 17.28 -5.39
C GLY A 219 17.05 17.34 -6.90
N ASP A 220 17.06 16.18 -7.59
CA ASP A 220 17.26 16.11 -9.04
C ASP A 220 15.90 16.20 -9.75
N ARG A 221 15.41 17.44 -9.93
CA ARG A 221 14.12 17.69 -10.59
C ARG A 221 14.05 17.10 -12.00
N ARG A 222 15.13 17.21 -12.77
CA ARG A 222 15.16 16.70 -14.15
C ARG A 222 15.09 15.17 -14.16
N GLY A 223 15.86 14.50 -13.30
CA GLY A 223 15.80 13.05 -13.14
C GLY A 223 14.40 12.60 -12.68
N MET A 224 13.82 13.32 -11.73
CA MET A 224 12.47 13.05 -11.22
C MET A 224 11.42 13.17 -12.33
N GLU A 225 11.42 14.25 -13.10
CA GLU A 225 10.47 14.45 -14.19
C GLU A 225 10.59 13.38 -15.28
N SER A 226 11.82 12.94 -15.58
CA SER A 226 12.08 11.84 -16.51
C SER A 226 11.48 10.52 -15.99
N ALA A 227 11.76 10.15 -14.74
CA ALA A 227 11.23 8.95 -14.12
C ALA A 227 9.69 8.98 -14.03
N LEU A 228 9.10 10.14 -13.70
CA LEU A 228 7.66 10.33 -13.71
C LEU A 228 7.07 10.21 -15.13
N ALA A 229 7.76 10.66 -16.17
CA ALA A 229 7.30 10.49 -17.54
C ALA A 229 7.27 9.00 -17.95
N GLU A 230 8.24 8.20 -17.50
CA GLU A 230 8.23 6.75 -17.68
C GLU A 230 7.10 6.07 -16.91
N PHE A 231 6.96 6.40 -15.63
CA PHE A 231 5.85 5.94 -14.79
C PHE A 231 4.49 6.21 -15.45
N ARG A 232 4.28 7.43 -15.97
CA ARG A 232 3.04 7.81 -16.68
C ARG A 232 2.82 7.02 -17.96
N ARG A 233 3.87 6.81 -18.75
CA ARG A 233 3.80 6.04 -20.00
C ARG A 233 3.26 4.63 -19.76
N ASP A 234 3.57 4.05 -18.60
CA ASP A 234 3.14 2.71 -18.20
C ASP A 234 1.84 2.71 -17.36
N GLY A 235 1.05 3.79 -17.45
CA GLY A 235 -0.24 3.93 -16.79
C GLY A 235 -0.17 4.31 -15.32
N GLY A 236 0.94 4.91 -14.89
CA GLY A 236 1.19 5.32 -13.50
C GLY A 236 0.15 6.26 -12.91
N ASP A 237 -0.29 7.27 -13.67
CA ASP A 237 -1.21 8.31 -13.17
C ASP A 237 -2.60 7.79 -12.78
N THR A 238 -3.03 6.68 -13.39
CA THR A 238 -4.31 6.02 -13.08
C THR A 238 -4.12 4.82 -12.16
N GLY A 239 -2.88 4.49 -11.83
CA GLY A 239 -2.51 3.40 -10.92
C GLY A 239 -2.66 3.78 -9.46
N PRO A 240 -2.72 2.79 -8.56
CA PRO A 240 -2.83 3.06 -7.14
C PRO A 240 -1.57 3.73 -6.58
N GLU A 241 -0.41 3.67 -7.25
CA GLU A 241 0.85 4.29 -6.82
C GLU A 241 0.94 5.80 -7.06
N ALA A 242 0.02 6.41 -7.83
CA ALA A 242 0.07 7.83 -8.19
C ALA A 242 0.17 8.79 -6.98
N PRO A 243 -0.55 8.58 -5.85
CA PRO A 243 -0.37 9.37 -4.63
C PRO A 243 1.07 9.40 -4.12
N LEU A 244 1.79 8.27 -4.18
CA LEU A 244 3.18 8.19 -3.74
C LEU A 244 4.11 8.96 -4.67
N ALA A 245 3.90 8.86 -5.99
CA ALA A 245 4.69 9.62 -6.96
C ALA A 245 4.57 11.14 -6.73
N ARG A 246 3.36 11.64 -6.44
CA ARG A 246 3.17 13.05 -6.09
C ARG A 246 3.77 13.41 -4.73
N GLY A 247 3.38 12.67 -3.70
CA GLY A 247 3.69 12.99 -2.30
C GLY A 247 5.13 12.73 -1.88
N LEU A 248 5.78 11.69 -2.41
CA LEU A 248 7.16 11.33 -2.06
C LEU A 248 8.19 11.81 -3.08
N ALA A 249 7.83 12.00 -4.36
CA ALA A 249 8.78 12.55 -5.34
C ALA A 249 8.63 14.06 -5.47
N GLN A 250 7.48 14.52 -6.00
CA GLN A 250 7.30 15.92 -6.41
C GLN A 250 7.31 16.87 -5.21
N VAL A 251 6.55 16.57 -4.17
CA VAL A 251 6.48 17.41 -2.96
C VAL A 251 7.85 17.50 -2.28
N PHE A 252 8.57 16.38 -2.10
CA PHE A 252 9.90 16.40 -1.49
C PHE A 252 10.93 17.14 -2.34
N CYS A 253 10.89 16.98 -3.66
CA CYS A 253 11.76 17.73 -4.56
C CYS A 253 11.54 19.24 -4.40
N SER A 254 10.28 19.69 -4.38
CA SER A 254 9.96 21.11 -4.14
C SER A 254 10.41 21.58 -2.75
N LEU A 255 10.27 20.75 -1.70
CA LEU A 255 10.77 21.10 -0.37
C LEU A 255 12.29 21.25 -0.31
N LEU A 256 13.05 20.39 -1.02
CA LEU A 256 14.51 20.49 -1.10
C LEU A 256 14.99 21.70 -1.91
N GLU A 257 14.16 22.20 -2.83
CA GLU A 257 14.38 23.44 -3.57
C GLU A 257 13.88 24.69 -2.84
N GLU A 258 13.40 24.53 -1.60
CA GLU A 258 12.77 25.57 -0.78
C GLU A 258 11.48 26.18 -1.37
N ASP A 259 10.88 25.54 -2.37
CA ASP A 259 9.58 25.90 -2.94
C ASP A 259 8.42 25.32 -2.11
N ARG A 260 8.20 25.97 -0.96
CA ARG A 260 7.17 25.57 0.01
C ARG A 260 5.75 25.77 -0.52
N ASP A 261 5.52 26.80 -1.34
CA ASP A 261 4.19 27.11 -1.86
C ASP A 261 3.72 26.01 -2.81
N THR A 262 4.57 25.58 -3.74
CA THR A 262 4.29 24.43 -4.60
C THR A 262 4.08 23.16 -3.79
N ALA A 263 4.97 22.87 -2.82
CA ALA A 263 4.84 21.67 -1.98
C ALA A 263 3.49 21.62 -1.24
N ARG A 264 3.01 22.75 -0.72
CA ARG A 264 1.72 22.85 -0.04
C ARG A 264 0.53 22.70 -0.98
N ALA A 265 0.56 23.36 -2.15
CA ALA A 265 -0.52 23.25 -3.14
C ALA A 265 -0.68 21.80 -3.65
N GLU A 266 0.44 21.10 -3.83
CA GLU A 266 0.46 19.69 -4.21
C GLU A 266 -0.13 18.78 -3.13
N LEU A 267 0.21 19.01 -1.85
CA LEU A 267 -0.36 18.26 -0.72
C LEU A 267 -1.85 18.54 -0.50
N GLU A 268 -2.32 19.76 -0.77
CA GLU A 268 -3.74 20.09 -0.71
C GLU A 268 -4.53 19.37 -1.80
N THR A 269 -4.00 19.37 -3.02
CA THR A 269 -4.58 18.60 -4.14
C THR A 269 -4.65 17.12 -3.79
N LEU A 270 -3.56 16.57 -3.27
CA LEU A 270 -3.47 15.18 -2.85
C LEU A 270 -4.48 14.83 -1.75
N ALA A 271 -4.63 15.69 -0.74
CA ALA A 271 -5.60 15.50 0.34
C ALA A 271 -7.04 15.54 -0.18
N ALA A 272 -7.36 16.48 -1.08
CA ALA A 272 -8.67 16.57 -1.71
C ALA A 272 -8.97 15.34 -2.58
N ASP A 273 -7.97 14.80 -3.29
CA ASP A 273 -8.09 13.58 -4.08
C ASP A 273 -8.37 12.37 -3.20
N GLN A 274 -7.62 12.22 -2.10
CA GLN A 274 -7.79 11.11 -1.15
C GLN A 274 -9.12 11.17 -0.40
N ALA A 275 -9.65 12.37 -0.14
CA ALA A 275 -10.98 12.55 0.42
C ALA A 275 -12.09 12.05 -0.54
N ARG A 276 -11.87 12.14 -1.86
CA ARG A 276 -12.79 11.61 -2.88
C ARG A 276 -12.59 10.12 -3.14
N GLN A 277 -11.36 9.63 -3.02
CA GLN A 277 -11.01 8.25 -3.27
C GLN A 277 -9.93 7.77 -2.30
N GLN A 278 -10.30 6.87 -1.39
CA GLN A 278 -9.39 6.33 -0.39
C GLN A 278 -8.18 5.62 -1.02
N SER A 279 -7.00 5.95 -0.52
CA SER A 279 -5.71 5.37 -0.93
C SER A 279 -5.32 4.23 -0.01
N THR A 280 -4.87 3.11 -0.57
CA THR A 280 -4.23 2.02 0.19
C THR A 280 -2.73 2.27 0.43
N PHE A 281 -2.22 3.42 -0.02
CA PHE A 281 -0.87 3.90 0.24
C PHE A 281 -0.90 5.10 1.19
N HIS A 282 -0.28 4.94 2.35
CA HIS A 282 -0.40 5.87 3.48
C HIS A 282 0.81 6.80 3.67
N LEU A 283 1.83 6.67 2.81
CA LEU A 283 3.10 7.39 2.95
C LEU A 283 3.18 8.67 2.10
N ALA A 284 2.11 9.03 1.40
CA ALA A 284 2.08 10.16 0.46
C ALA A 284 2.13 11.55 1.13
N GLY A 285 2.23 11.62 2.47
CA GLY A 285 2.43 12.87 3.21
C GLY A 285 1.16 13.51 3.80
N THR A 286 -0.04 13.05 3.43
CA THR A 286 -1.31 13.59 3.94
C THR A 286 -1.56 13.36 5.43
N HIS A 287 -0.94 12.33 6.02
CA HIS A 287 -1.08 11.99 7.44
C HIS A 287 0.09 12.46 8.31
N GLY A 288 0.97 13.33 7.81
CA GLY A 288 2.10 13.83 8.60
C GLY A 288 2.74 15.08 8.01
N LEU A 289 3.32 14.98 6.82
CA LEU A 289 4.02 16.10 6.19
C LEU A 289 3.11 17.32 5.96
N LYS A 290 1.88 17.09 5.49
CA LYS A 290 0.87 18.15 5.34
C LYS A 290 0.60 18.88 6.66
N LEU A 291 0.37 18.11 7.74
CA LEU A 291 0.16 18.65 9.09
C LEU A 291 1.33 19.55 9.52
N LEU A 292 2.57 19.08 9.33
CA LEU A 292 3.76 19.87 9.67
C LEU A 292 3.78 21.21 8.92
N LEU A 293 3.55 21.20 7.61
CA LEU A 293 3.57 22.42 6.80
C LEU A 293 2.43 23.38 7.18
N ASP A 294 1.23 22.86 7.44
CA ASP A 294 0.07 23.68 7.85
C ASP A 294 0.28 24.27 9.24
N VAL A 295 0.87 23.52 10.17
CA VAL A 295 1.28 24.06 11.48
C VAL A 295 2.33 25.14 11.28
N ILE A 296 3.38 24.93 10.47
CA ILE A 296 4.39 25.97 10.18
C ILE A 296 3.75 27.22 9.58
N ALA A 297 2.74 27.07 8.72
CA ALA A 297 2.01 28.20 8.13
C ALA A 297 1.04 28.89 9.11
N GLY A 298 0.61 28.21 10.18
CA GLY A 298 -0.39 28.72 11.11
C GLY A 298 -1.83 28.35 10.77
N ASP A 299 -2.02 27.47 9.78
CA ASP A 299 -3.34 27.03 9.30
C ASP A 299 -3.88 25.81 10.08
N ALA A 300 -3.02 25.14 10.87
CA ALA A 300 -3.38 24.03 11.73
C ALA A 300 -2.88 24.21 13.18
N GLY A 301 -3.58 23.60 14.14
CA GLY A 301 -3.32 23.70 15.57
C GLY A 301 -3.41 22.35 16.30
N TRP A 302 -3.53 22.39 17.63
CA TRP A 302 -3.58 21.19 18.49
C TRP A 302 -4.73 20.23 18.17
N ASP A 303 -5.89 20.73 17.71
CA ASP A 303 -7.02 19.88 17.35
C ASP A 303 -6.71 18.99 16.16
N GLU A 304 -6.13 19.56 15.11
CA GLU A 304 -5.73 18.84 13.91
C GLU A 304 -4.59 17.87 14.19
N HIS A 305 -3.60 18.31 14.98
CA HIS A 305 -2.51 17.44 15.45
C HIS A 305 -3.06 16.21 16.20
N ARG A 306 -3.95 16.41 17.20
CA ARG A 306 -4.53 15.30 17.97
C ARG A 306 -5.34 14.34 17.10
N ARG A 307 -6.10 14.88 16.13
CA ARG A 307 -6.89 14.07 15.19
C ARG A 307 -6.01 13.15 14.35
N ILE A 308 -4.91 13.68 13.80
CA ILE A 308 -3.98 12.90 12.96
C ILE A 308 -3.17 11.92 13.81
N ALA A 309 -2.66 12.36 14.97
CA ALA A 309 -1.87 11.52 15.88
C ALA A 309 -2.68 10.33 16.44
N ALA A 310 -4.00 10.47 16.57
CA ALA A 310 -4.87 9.39 17.02
C ALA A 310 -5.18 8.33 15.94
N GLY A 311 -4.93 8.64 14.65
CA GLY A 311 -5.17 7.70 13.56
C GLY A 311 -4.00 6.76 13.32
N ALA A 312 -4.27 5.50 12.96
CA ALA A 312 -3.21 4.52 12.73
C ALA A 312 -2.23 4.95 11.61
N ALA A 313 -2.72 5.59 10.55
CA ALA A 313 -1.88 6.15 9.49
C ALA A 313 -0.90 7.24 9.99
N GLY A 314 -1.31 8.09 10.95
CA GLY A 314 -0.43 9.09 11.55
C GLY A 314 0.65 8.47 12.45
N GLY A 315 0.36 7.31 13.04
CA GLY A 315 1.30 6.53 13.85
C GLY A 315 2.34 5.73 13.07
N MET A 316 2.14 5.54 11.75
CA MET A 316 3.11 4.87 10.89
C MET A 316 4.45 5.61 10.89
N ARG A 317 5.55 4.86 10.92
CA ARG A 317 6.92 5.33 11.11
C ARG A 317 7.27 6.58 10.31
N TRP A 318 6.97 6.56 9.02
CA TRP A 318 7.29 7.66 8.11
C TRP A 318 6.49 8.93 8.41
N ASN A 319 5.21 8.80 8.79
CA ASN A 319 4.33 9.92 9.09
C ASN A 319 4.59 10.47 10.50
N ARG A 320 4.84 9.57 11.46
CA ARG A 320 5.04 9.85 12.89
C ARG A 320 6.11 10.91 13.14
N GLN A 321 7.22 10.89 12.39
CA GLN A 321 8.27 11.90 12.50
C GLN A 321 7.72 13.32 12.23
N PHE A 322 6.88 13.49 11.21
CA PHE A 322 6.32 14.79 10.84
C PHE A 322 5.25 15.24 11.83
N VAL A 323 4.48 14.30 12.38
CA VAL A 323 3.53 14.58 13.48
C VAL A 323 4.28 15.13 14.70
N LEU A 324 5.38 14.48 15.11
CA LEU A 324 6.20 14.93 16.24
C LEU A 324 6.92 16.27 15.96
N LEU A 325 7.34 16.53 14.73
CA LEU A 325 7.85 17.84 14.33
C LEU A 325 6.77 18.92 14.43
N ALA A 326 5.53 18.60 14.04
CA ALA A 326 4.40 19.53 14.18
C ALA A 326 4.11 19.82 15.66
N GLU A 327 4.15 18.79 16.53
CA GLU A 327 4.07 18.93 17.98
C GLU A 327 5.14 19.90 18.53
N ALA A 328 6.39 19.77 18.06
CA ALA A 328 7.48 20.65 18.47
C ALA A 328 7.23 22.12 18.10
N VAL A 329 6.72 22.38 16.89
CA VAL A 329 6.37 23.74 16.45
C VAL A 329 5.22 24.31 17.28
N LEU A 330 4.19 23.52 17.58
CA LEU A 330 3.07 23.94 18.42
C LEU A 330 3.51 24.30 19.84
N HIS A 331 4.37 23.49 20.45
CA HIS A 331 4.95 23.81 21.76
C HIS A 331 5.82 25.06 21.73
N GLY A 332 6.65 25.23 20.70
CA GLY A 332 7.49 26.43 20.55
C GLY A 332 6.67 27.71 20.45
N ARG A 333 5.54 27.69 19.74
CA ARG A 333 4.60 28.83 19.69
C ARG A 333 3.84 29.08 20.99
N GLY A 334 3.64 28.03 21.78
CA GLY A 334 3.03 28.10 23.10
C GLY A 334 4.00 28.45 24.23
N ASP A 335 5.21 28.92 23.91
CA ASP A 335 6.26 29.28 24.88
C ASP A 335 6.65 28.12 25.82
N ALA A 336 6.66 26.90 25.28
CA ALA A 336 7.03 25.67 25.99
C ALA A 336 8.30 25.03 25.38
N PRO A 337 9.49 25.66 25.51
CA PRO A 337 10.71 25.24 24.81
C PRO A 337 11.20 23.84 25.18
N GLU A 338 11.06 23.42 26.45
CA GLU A 338 11.44 22.07 26.89
C GLU A 338 10.56 20.97 26.26
N ALA A 339 9.26 21.25 26.14
CA ALA A 339 8.32 20.35 25.47
C ALA A 339 8.59 20.29 23.97
N ALA A 340 8.91 21.43 23.36
CA ALA A 340 9.33 21.50 21.95
C ALA A 340 10.60 20.70 21.68
N ALA A 341 11.62 20.84 22.54
CA ALA A 341 12.87 20.09 22.45
C ALA A 341 12.64 18.58 22.63
N THR A 342 11.76 18.18 23.55
CA THR A 342 11.40 16.78 23.77
C THR A 342 10.68 16.18 22.57
N ALA A 343 9.74 16.91 21.95
CA ALA A 343 9.07 16.48 20.72
C ALA A 343 10.06 16.37 19.54
N MET A 344 10.98 17.33 19.40
CA MET A 344 12.04 17.29 18.38
C MET A 344 12.96 16.08 18.56
N HIS A 345 13.38 15.79 19.80
CA HIS A 345 14.21 14.62 20.08
C HIS A 345 13.49 13.32 19.76
N ARG A 346 12.21 13.21 20.14
CA ARG A 346 11.36 12.07 19.74
C ARG A 346 11.29 11.98 18.22
N ALA A 347 11.06 13.07 17.49
CA ALA A 347 10.98 13.03 16.03
C ALA A 347 12.26 12.51 15.36
N ALA A 348 13.44 12.78 15.92
CA ALA A 348 14.72 12.31 15.40
C ALA A 348 14.97 10.81 15.66
N GLN A 349 14.35 10.24 16.69
CA GLN A 349 14.44 8.81 17.03
C GLN A 349 13.29 7.99 16.43
N ALA A 350 12.12 8.62 16.41
CA ALA A 350 10.85 8.07 15.99
C ALA A 350 10.85 7.80 14.53
#